data_AF-A0AAD6BJN7-F1
#
_entry.id   AF-A0AAD6BJN7-F1
#
_cell.length_a   1.000
_cell.length_b   1.000
_cell.length_c   1.000
_cell.angle_alpha   90.00
_cell.angle_beta   90.00
_cell.angle_gamma   90.00
#
_symmetry.space_group_name_H-M   'P 1'
#
loop_
_entity.id
_entity.type
_entity.pdbx_description
1 polymer ?
#
loop_
_entity_poly.entity_id
_entity_poly.type
_entity_poly.pdbx_seq_one_letter_code
_entity_poly.pdbx_strand_id
1 'polypeptide(L)'
;MSLNIAGLVVMVLFYLLVLGTGIWASMKSNRLKKSSQADITEVTLLGNRGISLVVGIFTMTATFVGGGFIVGLTEAVYTPTMGLTWAVIPVTAALSFIVESIFSKLG
;
A
#
# COMPACT_ATOMS: atom_id res chain seq x y z
N MET A 1 14.16 -31.32 -3.99
CA MET A 1 13.35 -30.16 -4.42
C MET A 1 13.99 -29.58 -5.67
N SER A 2 13.32 -29.70 -6.83
CA SER A 2 13.77 -29.07 -8.07
C SER A 2 13.58 -27.56 -7.97
N LEU A 3 14.67 -26.79 -8.05
CA LEU A 3 14.60 -25.33 -8.07
C LEU A 3 13.89 -24.88 -9.35
N ASN A 4 12.81 -24.11 -9.20
CA ASN A 4 12.11 -23.52 -10.33
C ASN A 4 12.91 -22.30 -10.82
N ILE A 5 13.82 -22.54 -11.76
CA ILE A 5 14.74 -21.53 -12.31
C ILE A 5 13.95 -20.35 -12.92
N ALA A 6 12.81 -20.64 -13.55
CA ALA A 6 11.93 -19.60 -14.10
C ALA A 6 11.34 -18.69 -13.00
N GLY A 7 10.82 -19.26 -11.92
CA GLY A 7 10.28 -18.50 -10.79
C GLY A 7 11.35 -17.65 -10.09
N LEU A 8 12.57 -18.17 -9.95
CA LEU A 8 13.69 -17.43 -9.37
C LEU A 8 14.06 -16.20 -10.21
N VAL A 9 14.15 -16.36 -11.54
CA VAL A 9 14.46 -15.24 -12.45
C VAL A 9 13.41 -14.15 -12.35
N VAL A 10 12.12 -14.50 -12.30
CA VAL A 10 11.02 -13.53 -12.15
C VAL A 10 11.11 -12.78 -10.81
N MET A 11 11.41 -13.46 -9.71
CA MET A 11 11.57 -12.83 -8.39
C MET A 11 12.73 -11.83 -8.36
N VAL A 12 13.88 -12.21 -8.91
CA VAL A 12 15.05 -11.33 -8.99
C VAL A 12 14.73 -10.08 -9.81
N LEU A 13 14.10 -10.25 -10.98
CA LEU A 13 13.68 -9.11 -11.82
C LEU A 13 12.70 -8.20 -11.07
N PHE A 14 11.71 -8.76 -10.39
CA PHE A 14 10.74 -7.99 -9.61
C PHE A 14 11.41 -7.16 -8.52
N TYR A 15 12.34 -7.74 -7.76
CA TYR A 15 13.06 -7.00 -6.73
C TYR A 15 13.93 -5.88 -7.29
N LEU A 16 14.59 -6.09 -8.43
CA LEU A 16 15.35 -5.05 -9.10
C LEU A 16 14.46 -3.87 -9.53
N LEU A 17 13.23 -4.14 -10.01
CA LEU A 17 12.26 -3.10 -10.36
C LEU A 17 11.78 -2.32 -9.13
N VAL A 18 11.45 -3.02 -8.04
CA VAL A 18 11.04 -2.37 -6.78
C VAL A 18 12.17 -1.51 -6.22
N LEU A 19 13.40 -2.04 -6.20
CA LEU A 19 14.57 -1.30 -5.75
C LEU A 19 14.86 -0.09 -6.65
N GLY A 20 14.80 -0.27 -7.98
CA GLY A 20 15.02 0.78 -8.96
C GLY A 20 14.01 1.92 -8.86
N THR A 21 12.72 1.60 -8.70
CA THR A 21 11.67 2.61 -8.50
C THR A 21 11.83 3.35 -7.17
N GLY A 22 12.24 2.66 -6.09
CA GLY A 22 12.57 3.28 -4.81
C GLY A 22 13.74 4.26 -4.89
N ILE A 23 14.83 3.88 -5.56
CA ILE A 23 16.00 4.75 -5.77
C ILE A 23 15.61 5.96 -6.61
N TRP A 24 14.89 5.76 -7.73
CA TRP A 24 14.45 6.85 -8.59
C TRP A 24 13.51 7.82 -7.86
N ALA A 25 12.56 7.31 -7.08
CA ALA A 25 11.65 8.12 -6.27
C ALA A 25 12.41 8.94 -5.21
N SER A 26 13.40 8.34 -4.54
CA SER A 26 14.24 9.01 -3.55
C SER A 26 15.09 10.13 -4.18
N MET A 27 15.71 9.85 -5.34
CA MET A 27 16.48 10.85 -6.08
C MET A 27 15.59 12.00 -6.57
N LYS A 28 14.39 11.70 -7.08
CA LYS A 28 13.43 12.72 -7.53
C LYS A 28 12.91 13.58 -6.38
N SER A 29 12.61 12.96 -5.23
CA SER A 29 12.22 13.68 -4.01
C SER A 29 13.32 14.65 -3.54
N ASN A 30 14.58 14.22 -3.53
CA ASN A 30 15.71 15.07 -3.14
C ASN A 30 15.96 16.25 -4.10
N ARG A 31 15.73 16.06 -5.40
CA ARG A 31 15.85 17.16 -6.38
C ARG A 31 14.77 18.23 -6.19
N LEU A 32 13.55 17.83 -5.84
CA LEU A 32 12.42 18.73 -5.57
C LEU A 32 12.54 19.43 -4.20
N LYS A 33 13.11 18.77 -3.18
CA LYS A 33 13.35 19.35 -1.85
C LYS A 33 14.34 20.51 -1.87
N LYS A 34 15.31 20.51 -2.79
CA LYS A 34 16.36 21.56 -2.86
C LYS A 34 15.84 22.91 -3.39
N SER A 35 14.66 22.95 -4.03
CA SER A 35 14.08 24.17 -4.61
C SER A 35 12.89 24.76 -3.81
N SER A 36 12.38 24.08 -2.80
CA SER A 36 11.13 24.46 -2.10
C SER A 36 11.18 24.04 -0.62
N GLN A 37 12.23 24.45 0.07
CA GLN A 37 12.50 24.03 1.46
C GLN A 37 11.56 24.68 2.50
N ALA A 38 10.83 25.75 2.14
CA ALA A 38 9.92 26.44 3.05
C ALA A 38 8.47 25.92 3.02
N ASP A 39 7.96 25.46 1.87
CA ASP A 39 6.56 25.00 1.72
C ASP A 39 6.39 23.49 2.00
N ILE A 40 7.43 22.67 1.81
CA ILE A 40 7.28 21.20 1.81
C ILE A 40 7.03 20.63 3.23
N THR A 41 7.51 21.30 4.27
CA THR A 41 7.30 20.86 5.66
C THR A 41 5.87 21.06 6.12
N GLU A 42 5.18 22.11 5.65
CA GLU A 42 3.75 22.31 5.95
C GLU A 42 2.88 21.32 5.19
N VAL A 43 3.20 21.01 3.93
CA VAL A 43 2.38 20.10 3.12
C VAL A 43 2.45 18.62 3.53
N THR A 44 3.58 18.21 4.12
CA THR A 44 3.77 16.84 4.61
C THR A 44 3.25 16.64 6.03
N LEU A 45 3.21 17.70 6.85
CA LEU A 45 2.66 17.67 8.22
C LEU A 45 1.17 18.01 8.30
N LEU A 46 0.63 18.77 7.35
CA LEU A 46 -0.76 19.24 7.35
C LEU A 46 -1.65 18.58 6.28
N GLY A 47 -1.18 17.54 5.58
CA GLY A 47 -1.97 16.83 4.56
C GLY A 47 -2.44 17.76 3.43
N ASN A 48 -1.55 18.64 2.97
CA ASN A 48 -1.91 19.68 2.02
C ASN A 48 -2.21 19.10 0.64
N ARG A 49 -3.46 19.25 0.21
CA ARG A 49 -4.06 19.57 -1.12
C ARG A 49 -3.34 19.31 -2.46
N GLY A 50 -2.05 18.98 -2.51
CA GLY A 50 -1.29 18.73 -3.74
C GLY A 50 -1.12 17.25 -4.11
N ILE A 51 -1.39 16.31 -3.21
CA ILE A 51 -1.44 14.89 -3.58
C ILE A 51 -2.84 14.56 -4.09
N SER A 52 -2.94 13.96 -5.28
CA SER A 52 -4.22 13.51 -5.80
C SER A 52 -4.82 12.50 -4.82
N LEU A 53 -6.02 12.76 -4.32
CA LEU A 53 -6.77 11.90 -3.39
C LEU A 53 -6.78 10.44 -3.88
N VAL A 54 -6.83 10.25 -5.20
CA VAL A 54 -6.71 8.96 -5.87
C VAL A 54 -5.41 8.23 -5.51
N VAL A 55 -4.25 8.91 -5.57
CA VAL A 55 -2.95 8.35 -5.20
C VAL A 55 -2.91 8.02 -3.70
N GLY A 56 -3.58 8.83 -2.87
CA GLY A 56 -3.75 8.56 -1.44
C GLY A 56 -4.52 7.27 -1.17
N ILE A 57 -5.68 7.07 -1.82
CA ILE A 57 -6.48 5.84 -1.70
C ILE A 57 -5.67 4.61 -2.16
N PHE A 58 -5.00 4.70 -3.31
CA PHE A 58 -4.17 3.60 -3.81
C PHE A 58 -3.01 3.26 -2.85
N THR A 59 -2.33 4.26 -2.29
CA THR A 59 -1.22 4.06 -1.36
C THR A 59 -1.69 3.41 -0.05
N MET A 60 -2.83 3.88 0.46
CA MET A 60 -3.43 3.35 1.68
C MET A 60 -3.89 1.89 1.47
N THR A 61 -4.51 1.60 0.32
CA THR A 61 -4.90 0.23 -0.05
C THR A 61 -3.68 -0.69 -0.19
N ALA A 62 -2.61 -0.20 -0.83
CA ALA A 62 -1.35 -0.94 -0.99
C ALA A 62 -0.66 -1.27 0.35
N THR A 63 -0.96 -0.54 1.43
CA THR A 63 -0.40 -0.79 2.76
C THR A 63 -1.03 -2.02 3.43
N PHE A 64 -2.33 -2.26 3.24
CA PHE A 64 -3.05 -3.36 3.87
C PHE A 64 -3.12 -4.63 3.02
N VAL A 65 -3.06 -4.50 1.68
CA VAL A 65 -3.00 -5.65 0.76
C VAL A 65 -1.55 -6.15 0.65
N GLY A 66 -1.08 -6.80 1.71
CA GLY A 66 0.27 -7.37 1.81
C GLY A 66 0.31 -8.89 1.74
N GLY A 67 1.51 -9.47 1.84
CA GLY A 67 1.70 -10.92 1.85
C GLY A 67 0.95 -11.63 2.99
N GLY A 68 0.94 -11.05 4.19
CA GLY A 68 0.21 -11.58 5.34
C GLY A 68 -1.31 -11.57 5.15
N PHE A 69 -1.84 -10.56 4.45
CA PHE A 69 -3.26 -10.51 4.07
C PHE A 69 -3.62 -11.60 3.07
N ILE A 70 -2.78 -11.81 2.04
CA ILE A 70 -2.99 -12.88 1.05
C ILE A 70 -2.94 -14.25 1.72
N VAL A 71 -1.90 -14.55 2.50
CA VAL A 71 -1.75 -15.84 3.18
C VAL A 71 -2.88 -16.06 4.19
N GLY A 72 -3.18 -15.06 5.03
CA GLY A 72 -4.23 -15.16 6.05
C GLY A 72 -5.63 -15.33 5.46
N LEU A 73 -5.95 -14.68 4.35
CA LEU A 73 -7.21 -14.93 3.62
C LEU A 73 -7.25 -16.34 3.03
N THR A 74 -6.14 -16.80 2.46
CA THR A 74 -6.06 -18.13 1.87
C THR A 74 -6.28 -19.19 2.95
N GLU A 75 -5.66 -19.03 4.12
CA GLU A 75 -5.86 -19.91 5.28
C GLU A 75 -7.31 -19.86 5.81
N ALA A 76 -7.88 -18.67 5.94
CA ALA A 76 -9.25 -18.50 6.42
C ALA A 76 -10.29 -19.15 5.49
N VAL A 77 -10.10 -19.04 4.16
CA VAL A 77 -10.99 -19.64 3.16
C VAL A 77 -10.77 -21.14 3.03
N TYR A 78 -9.52 -21.61 3.13
CA TYR A 78 -9.19 -23.03 3.03
C TYR A 78 -9.65 -23.83 4.26
N THR A 79 -9.82 -23.17 5.40
CA THR A 79 -10.28 -23.82 6.63
C THR A 79 -11.79 -24.13 6.55
N PRO A 80 -12.22 -25.40 6.66
CA PRO A 80 -13.62 -25.81 6.42
C PRO A 80 -14.61 -25.28 7.46
N THR A 81 -14.16 -24.84 8.64
CA THR A 81 -14.99 -24.22 9.68
C THR A 81 -15.25 -22.73 9.48
N MET A 82 -14.44 -22.05 8.66
CA MET A 82 -14.47 -20.60 8.44
C MET A 82 -14.94 -20.29 7.01
N GLY A 83 -14.44 -21.00 6.00
CA GLY A 83 -14.93 -20.96 4.62
C GLY A 83 -14.94 -19.56 3.99
N LEU A 84 -15.72 -19.40 2.92
CA LEU A 84 -15.79 -18.16 2.12
C LEU A 84 -16.33 -16.95 2.90
N THR A 85 -17.04 -17.19 4.00
CA THR A 85 -17.63 -16.15 4.85
C THR A 85 -16.57 -15.26 5.51
N TRP A 86 -15.34 -15.77 5.71
CA TRP A 86 -14.24 -14.97 6.28
C TRP A 86 -13.47 -14.15 5.24
N ALA A 87 -13.79 -14.28 3.95
CA ALA A 87 -13.24 -13.41 2.91
C ALA A 87 -13.80 -11.96 2.96
N VAL A 88 -14.61 -11.62 3.97
CA VAL A 88 -15.23 -10.30 4.17
C VAL A 88 -14.28 -9.30 4.86
N ILE A 89 -13.14 -9.75 5.37
CA ILE A 89 -12.06 -8.90 5.95
C ILE A 89 -11.69 -7.66 5.10
N PRO A 90 -11.59 -7.73 3.75
CA PRO A 90 -11.30 -6.56 2.92
C PRO A 90 -12.45 -5.55 2.93
N VAL A 91 -13.69 -6.04 2.96
CA VAL A 91 -14.90 -5.21 2.93
C VAL A 91 -15.10 -4.53 4.27
N THR A 92 -14.87 -5.22 5.38
CA THR A 92 -14.93 -4.61 6.72
C THR A 92 -13.85 -3.56 6.91
N ALA A 93 -12.60 -3.81 6.47
CA ALA A 93 -11.54 -2.82 6.53
C ALA A 93 -11.85 -1.57 5.68
N ALA A 94 -12.39 -1.76 4.47
CA ALA A 94 -12.82 -0.65 3.63
C ALA A 94 -13.96 0.17 4.26
N LEU A 95 -14.94 -0.49 4.90
CA LEU A 95 -16.03 0.16 5.61
C LEU A 95 -15.54 0.95 6.83
N SER A 96 -14.59 0.41 7.60
CA SER A 96 -13.96 1.13 8.72
C SER A 96 -13.30 2.44 8.27
N PHE A 97 -12.59 2.44 7.14
CA PHE A 97 -12.00 3.67 6.61
C PHE A 97 -13.03 4.70 6.14
N ILE A 98 -14.15 4.26 5.58
CA ILE A 98 -15.25 5.16 5.21
C ILE A 98 -15.88 5.78 6.46
N VAL A 99 -16.11 4.97 7.51
CA VAL A 99 -16.66 5.44 8.79
C VAL A 99 -15.72 6.42 9.48
N GLU A 100 -14.42 6.10 9.57
CA GLU A 100 -13.39 7.00 10.12
C GLU A 100 -13.28 8.30 9.33
N SER A 101 -13.33 8.24 7.99
CA SER A 101 -13.28 9.43 7.13
C SER A 101 -14.50 10.34 7.29
N ILE A 102 -15.69 9.77 7.52
CA ILE A 102 -16.91 10.56 7.74
C ILE A 102 -16.88 11.18 9.15
N PHE A 103 -16.47 10.42 10.16
CA PHE A 103 -16.36 10.92 11.54
C PHE A 103 -15.32 12.04 11.67
N SER A 104 -14.17 11.92 11.01
CA SER A 104 -13.13 12.96 10.99
C SER A 104 -13.58 14.30 10.36
N LYS A 105 -14.69 14.34 9.63
CA LYS A 105 -15.25 15.58 9.04
C LYS A 105 -16.29 16.27 9.92
N LEU A 106 -16.75 15.62 11.00
CA LEU A 106 -17.85 16.08 11.85
C LEU A 106 -17.43 16.68 13.20
N GLY A 107 -16.12 16.66 13.54
CA GLY A 107 -15.55 17.30 14.75
C GLY A 107 -14.65 18.46 14.39
#